data_AF-A0A1G0B7Y1-F1
#
_entry.id   AF-A0A1G0B7Y1-F1
#
_cell.length_a   1.000
_cell.length_b   1.000
_cell.length_c   1.000
_cell.angle_alpha   90.00
_cell.angle_beta   90.00
_cell.angle_gamma   90.00
#
_symmetry.space_group_name_H-M   'P 1'
#
loop_
_entity.id
_entity.type
_entity.pdbx_description
1 polymer ?
#
loop_
_entity_poly.entity_id
_entity_poly.type
_entity_poly.pdbx_seq_one_letter_code
_entity_poly.pdbx_strand_id
1 'polypeptide(L)'
;MEVLVLQKGKSETSVFKFSQLIFTFFVSYVLFVRASFWGFSEQTNYNLNTIEHVLFAMVICLLIFYYFSFFFKIKILNSILWSALLFNFIGLINEFFQNYFQGKHLFILEEFSIKDLKANVLGTIIFMVIIKFLTVRMSVLNSVEK
;
A
#
# COMPACT_ATOMS: atom_id res chain seq x y z
N MET A 1 24.27 17.39 -18.87
CA MET A 1 23.02 17.19 -18.09
C MET A 1 22.60 15.72 -18.01
N GLU A 2 23.10 14.82 -18.86
CA GLU A 2 22.84 13.37 -18.78
C GLU A 2 23.91 12.54 -18.03
N VAL A 3 25.12 13.06 -17.79
CA VAL A 3 26.24 12.22 -17.31
C VAL A 3 26.49 12.33 -15.79
N LEU A 4 25.91 13.32 -15.10
CA LEU A 4 26.15 13.56 -13.66
C LEU A 4 25.13 12.91 -12.70
N VAL A 5 23.98 12.41 -13.16
CA VAL A 5 23.01 11.74 -12.27
C VAL A 5 23.25 10.23 -12.15
N LEU A 6 24.03 9.64 -13.08
CA LEU A 6 24.33 8.22 -13.11
C LEU A 6 25.25 7.74 -11.97
N GLN A 7 25.95 8.65 -11.25
CA GLN A 7 26.65 8.29 -10.00
C GLN A 7 25.73 8.21 -8.76
N LYS A 8 24.47 8.65 -8.86
CA LYS A 8 23.42 8.48 -7.82
C LYS A 8 22.70 7.13 -7.92
N GLY A 9 23.03 6.32 -8.93
CA GLY A 9 22.30 5.14 -9.40
C GLY A 9 22.55 3.80 -8.70
N LYS A 10 23.20 3.73 -7.52
CA LYS A 10 23.41 2.44 -6.83
C LYS A 10 22.53 2.23 -5.59
N SER A 11 22.29 3.27 -4.80
CA SER A 11 21.43 3.20 -3.59
C SER A 11 19.93 3.23 -3.94
N GLU A 12 19.52 4.02 -4.94
CA GLU A 12 18.11 4.11 -5.36
C GLU A 12 17.60 2.86 -6.11
N THR A 13 18.49 2.09 -6.76
CA THR A 13 18.06 0.90 -7.52
C THR A 13 17.58 -0.26 -6.66
N SER A 14 18.13 -0.47 -5.46
CA SER A 14 17.73 -1.63 -4.64
C SER A 14 16.33 -1.46 -4.08
N VAL A 15 16.03 -0.28 -3.52
CA VAL A 15 14.70 0.06 -2.98
C VAL A 15 13.65 0.08 -4.10
N PHE A 16 14.00 0.61 -5.26
CA PHE A 16 13.12 0.60 -6.43
C PHE A 16 12.85 -0.82 -6.95
N LYS A 17 13.89 -1.64 -7.15
CA LYS A 17 13.76 -3.05 -7.57
C LYS A 17 12.95 -3.86 -6.57
N PHE A 18 13.17 -3.66 -5.28
CA PHE A 18 12.40 -4.31 -4.22
C PHE A 18 10.92 -3.92 -4.26
N SER A 19 10.63 -2.63 -4.46
CA SER A 19 9.27 -2.13 -4.60
C SER A 19 8.57 -2.70 -5.84
N GLN A 20 9.28 -2.79 -6.97
CA GLN A 20 8.77 -3.43 -8.19
C GLN A 20 8.49 -4.92 -8.01
N LEU A 21 9.35 -5.63 -7.29
CA LEU A 21 9.15 -7.04 -6.99
C LEU A 21 7.93 -7.27 -6.11
N ILE A 22 7.76 -6.45 -5.05
CA ILE A 22 6.55 -6.46 -4.22
C ILE A 22 5.30 -6.18 -5.07
N PHE A 23 5.35 -5.16 -5.92
CA PHE A 23 4.22 -4.81 -6.78
C PHE A 23 3.86 -5.94 -7.75
N THR A 24 4.86 -6.55 -8.39
CA THR A 24 4.65 -7.65 -9.34
C THR A 24 4.08 -8.89 -8.65
N PHE A 25 4.63 -9.25 -7.48
CA PHE A 25 4.10 -10.34 -6.68
C PHE A 25 2.66 -10.05 -6.24
N PHE A 26 2.37 -8.82 -5.82
CA PHE A 26 1.03 -8.42 -5.44
C PHE A 26 0.03 -8.52 -6.60
N VAL A 27 0.32 -7.92 -7.75
CA VAL A 27 -0.56 -8.00 -8.93
C VAL A 27 -0.78 -9.46 -9.34
N SER A 28 0.27 -10.28 -9.32
CA SER A 28 0.18 -11.71 -9.64
C SER A 28 -0.73 -12.45 -8.65
N TYR A 29 -0.61 -12.15 -7.35
CA TYR A 29 -1.46 -12.70 -6.30
C TYR A 29 -2.93 -12.29 -6.49
N VAL A 30 -3.21 -11.01 -6.74
CA VAL A 30 -4.59 -10.53 -6.97
C VAL A 30 -5.21 -11.19 -8.19
N LEU A 31 -4.49 -11.25 -9.30
CA LEU A 31 -4.96 -11.91 -10.52
C LEU A 31 -5.24 -13.40 -10.26
N PHE A 32 -4.38 -14.07 -9.50
CA PHE A 32 -4.58 -15.47 -9.13
C PHE A 32 -5.84 -15.68 -8.29
N VAL A 33 -6.05 -14.86 -7.26
CA VAL A 33 -7.24 -14.94 -6.39
C VAL A 33 -8.52 -14.62 -7.17
N ARG A 34 -8.51 -13.57 -7.99
CA ARG A 34 -9.69 -13.07 -8.73
C ARG A 34 -10.05 -13.87 -9.97
N ALA A 35 -9.09 -14.58 -10.56
CA ALA A 35 -9.38 -15.48 -11.68
C ALA A 35 -10.19 -16.72 -11.22
N SER A 36 -10.26 -16.99 -9.91
CA SER A 36 -11.06 -18.06 -9.32
C SER A 36 -10.86 -19.42 -10.00
N PHE A 37 -9.63 -19.71 -10.45
CA PHE A 37 -9.30 -20.96 -11.15
C PHE A 37 -9.58 -22.21 -10.30
N TRP A 38 -9.62 -22.05 -8.98
CA TRP A 38 -9.96 -23.12 -8.03
C TRP A 38 -11.22 -22.75 -7.24
N GLY A 39 -12.14 -23.71 -7.13
CA GLY A 39 -13.33 -23.61 -6.28
C GLY A 39 -12.95 -23.70 -4.82
N PHE A 40 -12.55 -22.57 -4.23
CA PHE A 40 -12.22 -22.48 -2.81
C PHE A 40 -13.47 -22.44 -1.93
N SER A 41 -13.33 -22.88 -0.68
CA SER A 41 -14.37 -22.73 0.34
C SER A 41 -14.69 -21.25 0.62
N GLU A 42 -15.88 -20.96 1.14
CA GLU A 42 -16.27 -19.59 1.53
C GLU A 42 -15.29 -18.97 2.52
N GLN A 43 -14.84 -19.74 3.52
CA GLN A 43 -13.86 -19.28 4.50
C GLN A 43 -12.51 -18.94 3.86
N THR A 44 -12.07 -19.75 2.88
CA THR A 44 -10.84 -19.48 2.14
C THR A 44 -10.97 -18.21 1.31
N ASN A 45 -12.09 -18.02 0.62
CA ASN A 45 -12.35 -16.79 -0.16
C ASN A 45 -12.40 -15.56 0.74
N TYR A 46 -13.02 -15.67 1.91
CA TYR A 46 -13.05 -14.60 2.91
C TYR A 46 -11.63 -14.19 3.34
N ASN A 47 -10.78 -15.17 3.65
CA ASN A 47 -9.40 -14.92 4.06
C ASN A 47 -8.54 -14.36 2.92
N LEU A 48 -8.66 -14.91 1.70
CA LEU A 48 -7.94 -14.44 0.52
C LEU A 48 -8.31 -13.00 0.17
N ASN A 49 -9.61 -12.67 0.19
CA ASN A 49 -10.07 -11.30 -0.01
C ASN A 49 -9.52 -10.36 1.08
N THR A 50 -9.52 -10.78 2.35
CA THR A 50 -8.95 -9.97 3.43
C THR A 50 -7.45 -9.70 3.22
N ILE A 51 -6.69 -10.72 2.81
CA ILE A 51 -5.26 -10.58 2.51
C ILE A 51 -5.05 -9.66 1.29
N GLU A 52 -5.89 -9.79 0.26
CA GLU A 52 -5.89 -8.90 -0.90
C GLU A 52 -6.06 -7.44 -0.47
N HIS A 53 -7.04 -7.12 0.38
CA HIS A 53 -7.25 -5.75 0.89
C HIS A 53 -6.05 -5.23 1.71
N VAL A 54 -5.47 -6.06 2.58
CA VAL A 54 -4.26 -5.69 3.35
C VAL A 54 -3.08 -5.37 2.42
N LEU A 55 -2.84 -6.22 1.42
CA LEU A 55 -1.73 -6.03 0.49
C LEU A 55 -1.98 -4.84 -0.45
N PHE A 56 -3.22 -4.65 -0.91
CA PHE A 56 -3.60 -3.50 -1.72
C PHE A 56 -3.35 -2.19 -0.98
N ALA A 57 -3.76 -2.13 0.29
CA ALA A 57 -3.50 -0.99 1.16
C ALA A 57 -2.01 -0.67 1.28
N MET A 58 -1.17 -1.68 1.48
CA MET A 58 0.27 -1.49 1.54
C MET A 58 0.84 -0.91 0.25
N VAL A 59 0.45 -1.46 -0.91
CA VAL A 59 0.95 -1.03 -2.22
C VAL A 59 0.54 0.39 -2.54
N ILE A 60 -0.73 0.74 -2.33
CA ILE A 60 -1.23 2.09 -2.60
C ILE A 60 -0.61 3.10 -1.64
N CYS A 61 -0.50 2.78 -0.34
CA CYS A 61 0.21 3.65 0.61
C CYS A 61 1.67 3.88 0.20
N LEU A 62 2.36 2.83 -0.27
CA LEU A 62 3.74 2.95 -0.76
C LEU A 62 3.85 3.86 -1.99
N LEU A 63 2.92 3.73 -2.93
CA LEU A 63 2.87 4.58 -4.13
C LEU A 63 2.65 6.05 -3.75
N ILE A 64 1.66 6.32 -2.90
CA ILE A 64 1.35 7.68 -2.40
C ILE A 64 2.58 8.25 -1.66
N PHE A 65 3.25 7.44 -0.84
CA PHE A 65 4.45 7.83 -0.11
C PHE A 65 5.58 8.23 -1.04
N TYR A 66 5.83 7.46 -2.11
CA TYR A 66 6.82 7.82 -3.12
C TYR A 66 6.44 9.12 -3.83
N TYR A 67 5.18 9.31 -4.19
CA TYR A 67 4.72 10.56 -4.79
C TYR A 67 4.99 11.77 -3.89
N PHE A 68 4.64 11.70 -2.61
CA PHE A 68 4.88 12.80 -1.67
C PHE A 68 6.35 13.03 -1.34
N SER A 69 7.12 11.97 -1.13
CA SER A 69 8.51 12.09 -0.72
C SER A 69 9.43 12.50 -1.87
N PHE A 70 9.19 11.99 -3.08
CA PHE A 70 10.07 12.21 -4.22
C PHE A 70 9.66 13.43 -5.05
N PHE A 71 8.38 13.52 -5.46
CA PHE A 71 7.93 14.61 -6.35
C PHE A 71 7.61 15.88 -5.58
N PHE A 72 6.86 15.77 -4.49
CA PHE A 72 6.49 16.93 -3.67
C PHE A 72 7.55 17.31 -2.62
N LYS A 73 8.60 16.49 -2.47
CA LYS A 73 9.71 16.69 -1.52
C LYS A 73 9.25 16.95 -0.08
N ILE A 74 8.13 16.32 0.31
CA ILE A 74 7.60 16.40 1.66
C ILE A 74 8.52 15.63 2.62
N LYS A 75 8.66 16.10 3.86
CA LYS A 75 9.41 15.39 4.91
C LYS A 75 8.86 13.97 5.07
N ILE A 76 9.74 12.98 5.21
CA ILE A 76 9.40 11.54 5.28
C ILE A 76 8.24 11.26 6.25
N LEU A 77 8.29 11.81 7.47
CA LEU A 77 7.22 11.60 8.48
C LEU A 77 5.86 12.13 7.99
N ASN A 78 5.84 13.29 7.35
CA ASN A 78 4.62 13.88 6.79
C ASN A 78 4.13 13.07 5.59
N SER A 79 5.03 12.55 4.75
CA SER A 79 4.65 11.67 3.64
C SER A 79 3.99 10.37 4.12
N ILE A 80 4.49 9.76 5.21
CA ILE A 80 3.86 8.58 5.83
C ILE A 80 2.44 8.92 6.29
N LEU A 81 2.29 10.04 7.02
CA LEU A 81 0.99 10.48 7.54
C LEU A 81 0.00 10.77 6.41
N TRP A 82 0.42 11.52 5.39
CA TRP A 82 -0.43 11.81 4.22
C TRP A 82 -0.84 10.55 3.46
N SER A 83 0.06 9.57 3.34
CA SER A 83 -0.25 8.29 2.68
C SER A 83 -1.33 7.53 3.43
N ALA A 84 -1.22 7.46 4.76
CA ALA A 84 -2.21 6.82 5.60
C ALA A 84 -3.58 7.50 5.52
N LEU A 85 -3.62 8.83 5.61
CA LEU A 85 -4.87 9.59 5.55
C LEU A 85 -5.53 9.46 4.17
N LEU A 86 -4.77 9.69 3.09
CA LEU A 86 -5.31 9.70 1.74
C LEU A 86 -5.82 8.32 1.32
N PHE A 87 -5.09 7.24 1.63
CA PHE A 87 -5.53 5.89 1.31
C PHE A 87 -6.81 5.50 2.06
N ASN A 88 -6.88 5.73 3.37
CA ASN A 88 -8.08 5.38 4.14
C ASN A 88 -9.30 6.21 3.72
N PHE A 89 -9.08 7.48 3.35
CA PHE A 89 -10.14 8.31 2.78
C PHE A 89 -10.63 7.77 1.43
N ILE A 90 -9.72 7.36 0.53
CA ILE A 90 -10.08 6.67 -0.72
C ILE A 90 -10.85 5.38 -0.44
N GLY A 91 -10.42 4.59 0.56
CA GLY A 91 -11.10 3.36 0.97
C GLY A 91 -12.55 3.62 1.43
N LEU A 92 -12.77 4.66 2.23
CA LEU A 92 -14.11 5.05 2.67
C LEU A 92 -15.00 5.50 1.49
N ILE A 93 -14.44 6.31 0.59
CA ILE A 93 -15.12 6.74 -0.63
C ILE A 93 -15.50 5.52 -1.49
N ASN A 94 -14.59 4.55 -1.63
CA ASN A 94 -14.83 3.34 -2.40
C ASN A 94 -16.02 2.55 -1.87
N GLU A 95 -16.17 2.41 -0.55
CA GLU A 95 -17.35 1.75 0.05
C GLU A 95 -18.64 2.50 -0.28
N PHE A 96 -18.64 3.84 -0.21
CA PHE A 96 -19.83 4.63 -0.56
C PHE A 96 -20.20 4.50 -2.04
N PHE A 97 -19.21 4.43 -2.93
CA PHE A 97 -19.44 4.14 -4.34
C PHE A 97 -20.02 2.74 -4.54
N GLN A 98 -19.51 1.72 -3.85
CA GLN A 98 -20.04 0.37 -3.93
C GLN A 98 -21.49 0.29 -3.46
N ASN A 99 -21.82 0.95 -2.34
CA ASN A 99 -23.20 1.05 -1.86
C ASN A 99 -24.13 1.68 -2.90
N TYR A 100 -23.68 2.78 -3.51
CA TYR A 100 -24.44 3.46 -4.56
C TYR A 100 -24.74 2.53 -5.74
N PHE A 101 -23.73 1.79 -6.24
CA PHE A 101 -23.92 0.85 -7.35
C PHE A 101 -24.74 -0.39 -6.98
N GLN A 102 -24.78 -0.77 -5.71
CA GLN A 102 -25.61 -1.86 -5.20
C GLN A 102 -27.04 -1.42 -4.87
N GLY A 103 -27.39 -0.14 -5.07
CA GLY A 103 -28.71 0.41 -4.73
C GLY A 103 -28.97 0.47 -3.21
N LYS A 104 -27.91 0.41 -2.40
CA LYS A 104 -27.97 0.48 -0.95
C LYS A 104 -27.95 1.94 -0.48
N HIS A 105 -28.31 2.16 0.78
CA HIS A 105 -28.18 3.48 1.39
C HIS A 105 -26.70 3.91 1.41
N LEU A 106 -26.40 5.10 0.89
CA LEU A 106 -25.02 5.53 0.62
C LEU A 106 -24.10 5.44 1.85
N PHE A 107 -24.60 5.82 3.03
CA PHE A 107 -23.85 5.89 4.27
C PHE A 107 -23.97 4.65 5.17
N ILE A 108 -24.47 3.52 4.66
CA ILE A 108 -24.52 2.29 5.44
C ILE A 108 -23.17 1.56 5.39
N LEU A 109 -22.71 1.05 6.53
CA LEU A 109 -21.51 0.21 6.60
C LEU A 109 -21.93 -1.19 7.02
N GLU A 110 -22.03 -2.10 6.05
CA GLU A 110 -22.34 -3.50 6.31
C GLU A 110 -21.12 -4.24 6.89
N GLU A 111 -21.34 -5.43 7.46
CA GLU A 111 -20.27 -6.22 8.08
C GLU A 111 -19.10 -6.49 7.12
N PHE A 112 -19.38 -6.76 5.83
CA PHE A 112 -18.35 -6.95 4.81
C PHE A 112 -17.55 -5.67 4.54
N SER A 113 -18.20 -4.51 4.39
CA SER A 113 -17.54 -3.22 4.23
C SER A 113 -16.70 -2.84 5.46
N ILE A 114 -17.20 -3.12 6.67
CA ILE A 114 -16.45 -2.90 7.92
C ILE A 114 -15.20 -3.77 7.95
N LYS A 115 -15.30 -5.03 7.51
CA LYS A 115 -14.16 -5.94 7.40
C LYS A 115 -13.12 -5.41 6.40
N ASP A 116 -13.54 -4.96 5.22
CA ASP A 116 -12.64 -4.43 4.20
C ASP A 116 -11.94 -3.13 4.66
N LEU A 117 -12.67 -2.24 5.35
CA LEU A 117 -12.10 -1.05 6.00
C LEU A 117 -11.08 -1.42 7.09
N LYS A 118 -11.38 -2.43 7.92
CA LYS A 118 -10.41 -2.92 8.93
C LYS A 118 -9.16 -3.49 8.27
N ALA A 119 -9.30 -4.24 7.18
CA ALA A 119 -8.17 -4.76 6.42
C ALA A 119 -7.32 -3.64 5.81
N ASN A 120 -7.95 -2.58 5.28
CA ASN A 120 -7.28 -1.39 4.77
C ASN A 120 -6.48 -0.66 5.87
N VAL A 121 -7.08 -0.47 7.05
CA VAL A 121 -6.40 0.14 8.21
C VAL A 121 -5.21 -0.74 8.65
N LEU A 122 -5.41 -2.06 8.73
CA LEU A 122 -4.34 -2.99 9.09
C LEU A 122 -3.17 -2.92 8.10
N GLY A 123 -3.44 -2.94 6.79
CA GLY A 123 -2.41 -2.80 5.76
C GLY A 123 -1.68 -1.45 5.84
N THR A 124 -2.41 -0.37 6.17
CA THR A 124 -1.81 0.95 6.41
C THR A 124 -0.86 0.92 7.61
N ILE A 125 -1.25 0.29 8.73
CA ILE A 125 -0.39 0.17 9.92
C ILE A 125 0.88 -0.62 9.60
N ILE A 126 0.75 -1.75 8.90
CA ILE A 126 1.89 -2.57 8.47
C ILE A 126 2.84 -1.73 7.61
N PHE A 127 2.31 -0.99 6.63
CA PHE A 127 3.08 -0.06 5.80
C PHE A 127 3.87 0.95 6.65
N MET A 128 3.22 1.62 7.62
CA MET A 128 3.89 2.62 8.46
C MET A 128 5.04 2.01 9.27
N VAL A 129 4.83 0.81 9.84
CA VAL A 129 5.87 0.10 10.61
C VAL A 129 7.06 -0.23 9.71
N ILE A 130 6.82 -0.78 8.51
CA ILE A 130 7.87 -1.14 7.56
C ILE A 130 8.69 0.09 7.17
N ILE A 131 8.04 1.18 6.74
CA ILE A 131 8.75 2.38 6.30
C ILE A 131 9.51 3.04 7.45
N LYS A 132 8.93 3.08 8.65
CA LYS A 132 9.62 3.62 9.83
C LYS A 132 10.87 2.80 10.14
N PHE A 133 10.76 1.48 10.13
CA PHE A 133 11.90 0.57 10.33
C PHE A 133 12.99 0.76 9.27
N LEU A 134 12.62 0.84 7.99
CA LEU A 134 13.57 1.07 6.89
C LEU A 134 14.26 2.45 7.00
N THR A 135 13.51 3.49 7.37
CA THR A 135 14.04 4.85 7.50
C THR A 135 15.06 4.92 8.65
N VAL A 136 14.75 4.33 9.80
CA VAL A 136 15.67 4.26 10.95
C VAL A 136 16.94 3.50 10.60
N ARG A 137 16.81 2.35 9.92
CA ARG A 137 17.96 1.55 9.50
C ARG A 137 18.89 2.34 8.58
N MET A 138 18.33 3.09 7.63
CA MET A 138 19.12 3.92 6.71
C MET A 138 19.81 5.10 7.42
N SER A 139 19.16 5.73 8.41
CA SER A 139 19.81 6.82 9.15
C SER A 139 20.98 6.33 10.00
N VAL A 140 20.86 5.14 10.60
CA VAL A 140 21.94 4.52 11.40
C VAL A 140 23.15 4.20 10.52
N LEU A 141 22.96 3.57 9.36
CA LEU A 141 24.07 3.24 8.45
C LEU A 141 24.84 4.50 8.00
N ASN A 142 24.14 5.57 7.65
CA ASN A 142 24.77 6.83 7.25
C ASN A 142 25.52 7.57 8.38
N SER A 143 25.24 7.24 9.64
CA SER A 143 25.95 7.80 10.80
C SER A 143 27.23 7.03 11.16
N VAL A 144 27.38 5.80 10.68
CA VAL A 144 28.57 4.96 10.91
C VAL A 144 29.64 5.21 9.85
N GLU A 145 29.27 5.72 8.67
CA GLU A 145 30.20 6.05 7.57
C GLU A 145 30.80 7.47 7.64
N LYS A 146 30.44 8.26 8.66
CA LYS A 146 31.01 9.60 8.93
C LYS A 146 32.00 9.55 10.09
#